data_AF-A0A932GQE7-F1
#
_entry.id   AF-A0A932GQE7-F1
#
_cell.length_a   1.000
_cell.length_b   1.000
_cell.length_c   1.000
_cell.angle_alpha   90.00
_cell.angle_beta   90.00
_cell.angle_gamma   90.00
#
_symmetry.space_group_name_H-M   'P 1'
#
loop_
_entity.id
_entity.type
_entity.pdbx_description
1 polymer ?
#
loop_
_entity_poly.entity_id
_entity_poly.type
_entity_poly.pdbx_seq_one_letter_code
_entity_poly.pdbx_strand_id
1 'polypeptide(L)'
;MNGKKKLVVMSYLRYLNDYSTMKSVERIPQDLLSVWKDTFDQLYLEGETYPSMMAWGLHPFLSGRPYRAKILREFIRYAKGHPGVWFARCQEVARWWKDHYSESWVEEWPNIRM
;
A
#
# COMPACT_ATOMS: atom_id res chain seq x y z
N MET A 1 -21.21 21.14 19.17
CA MET A 1 -19.90 20.45 19.08
C MET A 1 -19.08 21.13 17.99
N ASN A 2 -18.44 22.26 18.30
CA ASN A 2 -17.68 23.10 17.35
C ASN A 2 -16.17 22.84 17.50
N GLY A 3 -15.68 21.66 17.10
CA GLY A 3 -14.24 21.35 17.13
C GLY A 3 -13.76 20.86 15.77
N LYS A 4 -12.72 21.49 15.22
CA LYS A 4 -12.03 21.02 14.00
C LYS A 4 -11.62 19.55 14.20
N LYS A 5 -12.03 18.65 13.29
CA LYS A 5 -11.61 17.24 13.30
C LYS A 5 -10.37 17.06 12.41
N LYS A 6 -9.39 16.28 12.86
CA LYS A 6 -8.20 15.91 12.06
C LYS A 6 -8.53 14.70 11.16
N LEU A 7 -8.19 14.80 9.87
CA LEU A 7 -8.26 13.72 8.89
C LEU A 7 -6.84 13.25 8.54
N VAL A 8 -6.63 11.94 8.44
CA VAL A 8 -5.38 11.36 7.93
C VAL A 8 -5.63 10.88 6.51
N VAL A 9 -4.81 11.34 5.57
CA VAL A 9 -4.86 10.90 4.17
C VAL A 9 -3.71 9.93 3.93
N MET A 10 -4.03 8.77 3.37
CA MET A 10 -3.05 7.74 3.02
C MET A 10 -3.05 7.55 1.51
N SER A 11 -1.86 7.62 0.90
CA SER A 11 -1.70 7.40 -0.53
C SER A 11 -2.06 5.96 -0.91
N TYR A 12 -2.70 5.81 -2.06
CA TYR A 12 -3.09 4.52 -2.63
C TYR A 12 -2.56 4.41 -4.05
N LEU A 13 -1.88 3.29 -4.36
CA LEU A 13 -1.25 3.08 -5.65
C LEU A 13 -2.09 2.16 -6.53
N ARG A 14 -2.65 2.73 -7.61
CA ARG A 14 -3.48 1.98 -8.59
C ARG A 14 -2.74 0.81 -9.23
N TYR A 15 -1.43 0.94 -9.44
CA TYR A 15 -0.63 -0.08 -10.14
C TYR A 15 -0.30 -1.30 -9.28
N LEU A 16 -0.40 -1.18 -7.95
CA LEU A 16 -0.25 -2.30 -7.01
C LEU A 16 -1.59 -2.97 -6.71
N ASN A 17 -2.56 -2.88 -7.63
CA ASN A 17 -3.88 -3.47 -7.47
C ASN A 17 -4.04 -4.68 -8.43
N ASP A 18 -4.58 -5.80 -7.93
CA ASP A 18 -4.83 -7.01 -8.73
C ASP A 18 -5.80 -6.81 -9.91
N TYR A 19 -6.59 -5.74 -9.89
CA TYR A 19 -7.49 -5.30 -10.96
C TYR A 19 -6.75 -4.83 -12.21
N SER A 20 -5.48 -4.41 -12.09
CA SER A 20 -4.68 -3.91 -13.21
C SER A 20 -4.50 -4.95 -14.34
N THR A 21 -4.60 -6.24 -14.03
CA THR A 21 -4.56 -7.35 -15.01
C THR A 21 -5.92 -7.94 -15.34
N MET A 22 -7.03 -7.31 -14.90
CA MET A 22 -8.38 -7.81 -15.23
C MET A 22 -8.82 -7.39 -16.64
N LYS A 23 -8.44 -6.18 -17.07
CA LYS A 23 -8.82 -5.60 -18.37
C LYS A 23 -7.65 -5.55 -19.37
N SER A 24 -6.47 -6.03 -18.97
CA SER A 24 -5.28 -5.99 -19.81
C SER A 24 -5.18 -7.29 -20.62
N VAL A 25 -4.97 -7.14 -21.93
CA VAL A 25 -4.62 -8.25 -22.83
C VAL A 25 -3.11 -8.50 -22.85
N GLU A 26 -2.33 -7.54 -22.37
CA GLU A 26 -0.86 -7.52 -22.45
C GLU A 26 -0.16 -7.97 -21.16
N ARG A 27 -0.88 -7.98 -20.03
CA ARG A 27 -0.32 -8.34 -18.72
C ARG A 27 -1.10 -9.48 -18.09
N ILE A 28 -0.41 -10.56 -17.78
CA ILE A 28 -1.00 -11.70 -17.08
C ILE A 28 -0.76 -11.58 -15.57
N PRO A 29 -1.56 -12.25 -14.72
CA PRO A 29 -1.43 -12.08 -13.28
C PRO A 29 -0.07 -12.50 -12.71
N GLN A 30 0.64 -13.41 -13.37
CA GLN A 30 1.99 -13.81 -13.00
C GLN A 30 2.96 -12.62 -13.03
N ASP A 31 2.79 -11.67 -13.94
CA ASP A 31 3.63 -10.48 -14.04
C ASP A 31 3.49 -9.58 -12.80
N LEU A 32 2.33 -9.61 -12.13
CA LEU A 32 2.11 -8.84 -10.90
C LEU A 32 3.07 -9.25 -9.79
N LEU A 33 3.46 -10.52 -9.74
CA LEU A 33 4.37 -10.99 -8.71
C LEU A 33 5.74 -10.31 -8.84
N SER A 34 6.26 -10.14 -10.06
CA SER A 34 7.50 -9.39 -10.29
C SER A 34 7.32 -7.95 -9.85
N VAL A 35 6.27 -7.27 -10.34
CA VAL A 35 5.99 -5.87 -9.99
C VAL A 35 5.89 -5.67 -8.48
N TRP A 36 5.24 -6.60 -7.76
CA TRP A 36 5.13 -6.54 -6.31
C TRP A 36 6.48 -6.74 -5.61
N LYS A 37 7.29 -7.71 -6.04
CA LYS A 37 8.64 -7.96 -5.50
C LYS A 37 9.56 -6.78 -5.79
N ASP A 38 9.62 -6.31 -7.04
CA ASP A 38 10.47 -5.18 -7.45
C ASP A 38 10.10 -3.89 -6.69
N THR A 39 8.80 -3.63 -6.51
CA THR A 39 8.33 -2.50 -5.70
C THR A 39 8.72 -2.67 -4.23
N PHE A 40 8.54 -3.87 -3.68
CA PHE A 40 8.93 -4.16 -2.31
C PHE A 40 10.44 -3.98 -2.10
N ASP A 41 11.27 -4.54 -2.98
CA ASP A 41 12.73 -4.50 -2.89
C ASP A 41 13.24 -3.06 -2.94
N GLN A 42 12.69 -2.24 -3.83
CA GLN A 42 13.06 -0.82 -3.91
C GLN A 42 12.67 -0.06 -2.65
N LEU A 43 11.44 -0.24 -2.14
CA LEU A 43 11.00 0.41 -0.90
C LEU A 43 11.76 -0.09 0.33
N TYR A 44 12.17 -1.36 0.32
CA TYR A 44 12.93 -1.98 1.39
C TYR A 44 14.36 -1.43 1.42
N LEU A 45 15.00 -1.28 0.25
CA LEU A 45 16.30 -0.63 0.09
C LEU A 45 16.26 0.84 0.54
N GLU A 46 15.29 1.62 0.03
CA GLU A 46 15.11 3.02 0.43
C GLU A 46 14.81 3.16 1.94
N GLY A 47 14.16 2.15 2.51
CA GLY A 47 13.80 2.05 3.92
C GLY A 47 14.96 2.00 4.89
N GLU A 48 16.20 1.74 4.44
CA GLU A 48 17.40 1.90 5.27
C GLU A 48 17.60 3.34 5.75
N THR A 49 17.09 4.31 4.96
CA THR A 49 17.22 5.75 5.27
C THR A 49 15.87 6.43 5.46
N TYR A 50 14.87 6.09 4.63
CA TYR A 50 13.54 6.69 4.67
C TYR A 50 12.44 5.63 4.47
N PRO A 51 12.02 4.94 5.56
CA PRO A 51 10.96 3.95 5.51
C PRO A 51 9.67 4.49 4.89
N SER A 52 9.14 3.75 3.92
CA SER A 52 7.91 4.11 3.19
C SER A 52 6.89 2.98 3.23
N MET A 53 5.64 3.29 2.85
CA MET A 53 4.52 2.34 2.87
C MET A 53 4.21 1.81 1.47
N MET A 54 3.96 0.50 1.37
CA MET A 54 3.37 -0.14 0.19
C MET A 54 1.87 -0.39 0.41
N ALA A 55 1.00 0.42 -0.21
CA ALA A 55 -0.44 0.17 -0.21
C ALA A 55 -0.81 -0.86 -1.29
N TRP A 56 -1.37 -2.00 -0.87
CA TRP A 56 -1.66 -3.15 -1.74
C TRP A 56 -3.15 -3.42 -1.88
N GLY A 57 -3.66 -3.46 -3.13
CA GLY A 57 -5.08 -3.61 -3.43
C GLY A 57 -5.45 -5.01 -3.91
N LEU A 58 -6.34 -5.69 -3.19
CA LEU A 58 -6.81 -7.04 -3.53
C LEU A 58 -8.33 -7.11 -3.54
N HIS A 59 -8.87 -7.90 -4.48
CA HIS A 59 -10.30 -8.16 -4.58
C HIS A 59 -10.58 -9.66 -4.45
N PRO A 60 -11.48 -10.12 -3.54
CA PRO A 60 -11.74 -11.55 -3.35
C PRO A 60 -12.15 -12.30 -4.62
N PHE A 61 -12.95 -11.67 -5.50
CA PHE A 61 -13.41 -12.27 -6.76
C PHE A 61 -12.30 -12.42 -7.83
N LEU A 62 -11.16 -11.74 -7.64
CA LEU A 62 -9.97 -11.85 -8.49
C LEU A 62 -8.89 -12.67 -7.79
N SER A 63 -8.32 -12.15 -6.70
CA SER A 63 -7.22 -12.79 -5.97
C SER A 63 -7.59 -14.14 -5.36
N GLY A 64 -8.87 -14.40 -5.11
CA GLY A 64 -9.37 -15.71 -4.65
C GLY A 64 -9.38 -16.79 -5.74
N ARG A 65 -9.24 -16.43 -7.03
CA ARG A 65 -9.18 -17.44 -8.11
C ARG A 65 -7.92 -18.29 -7.96
N PRO A 66 -7.97 -19.62 -8.14
CA PRO A 66 -6.85 -20.52 -7.80
C PRO A 66 -5.48 -20.10 -8.37
N TYR A 67 -5.45 -19.69 -9.64
CA TYR A 67 -4.20 -19.26 -10.29
C TYR A 67 -3.65 -17.92 -9.77
N ARG A 68 -4.50 -17.03 -9.26
CA ARG A 68 -4.11 -15.76 -8.61
C ARG A 68 -3.80 -15.94 -7.12
N ALA A 69 -4.43 -16.89 -6.44
CA ALA A 69 -4.12 -17.21 -5.05
C ALA A 69 -2.67 -17.69 -4.88
N LYS A 70 -2.09 -18.32 -5.92
CA LYS A 70 -0.67 -18.73 -5.93
C LYS A 70 0.28 -17.54 -5.78
N ILE A 71 0.13 -16.50 -6.61
CA ILE A 71 1.01 -15.31 -6.59
C ILE A 71 0.86 -14.52 -5.28
N LEU A 72 -0.37 -14.43 -4.75
CA LEU A 72 -0.66 -13.81 -3.46
C LEU A 72 0.10 -14.50 -2.32
N ARG A 73 0.02 -15.83 -2.26
CA ARG A 73 0.74 -16.64 -1.27
C ARG A 73 2.25 -16.48 -1.39
N GLU A 74 2.76 -16.45 -2.62
CA GLU A 74 4.19 -16.32 -2.87
C GLU A 74 4.73 -14.96 -2.42
N PHE A 75 4.04 -13.87 -2.76
CA PHE A 75 4.45 -12.53 -2.34
C PHE A 75 4.39 -12.37 -0.81
N ILE A 76 3.35 -12.87 -0.14
CA ILE A 76 3.27 -12.84 1.33
C ILE A 76 4.46 -13.58 1.95
N ARG A 77 4.83 -14.75 1.43
CA ARG A 77 6.00 -15.50 1.91
C ARG A 77 7.30 -14.73 1.68
N TYR A 78 7.44 -14.12 0.51
CA TYR A 78 8.60 -13.30 0.16
C TYR A 78 8.77 -12.13 1.12
N ALA A 79 7.75 -11.29 1.29
CA ALA A 79 7.80 -10.12 2.17
C ALA A 79 8.03 -10.52 3.64
N LYS A 80 7.43 -11.63 4.11
CA LYS A 80 7.68 -12.16 5.47
C LYS A 80 9.10 -12.69 5.69
N GLY A 81 9.84 -12.97 4.63
CA GLY A 81 11.24 -13.40 4.71
C GLY A 81 12.21 -12.26 5.04
N HIS A 82 11.75 -11.00 4.99
CA HIS A 82 12.58 -9.82 5.24
C HIS A 82 12.35 -9.28 6.65
N PRO A 83 13.40 -9.06 7.45
CA PRO A 83 13.27 -8.47 8.79
C PRO A 83 12.78 -7.01 8.73
N GLY A 84 12.16 -6.51 9.80
CA GLY A 84 11.75 -5.10 9.87
C GLY A 84 10.50 -4.72 9.06
N VAL A 85 9.87 -5.65 8.35
CA VAL A 85 8.61 -5.39 7.62
C VAL A 85 7.42 -5.34 8.57
N TRP A 86 6.70 -4.21 8.57
CA TRP A 86 5.47 -4.05 9.33
C TRP A 86 4.21 -4.36 8.49
N PHE A 87 3.57 -5.48 8.78
CA PHE A 87 2.26 -5.83 8.21
C PHE A 87 1.13 -5.13 8.99
N ALA A 88 0.78 -3.92 8.56
CA ALA A 88 -0.16 -3.05 9.26
C ALA A 88 -1.57 -3.03 8.64
N ARG A 89 -2.59 -2.83 9.46
CA ARG A 89 -3.91 -2.36 9.02
C ARG A 89 -3.87 -0.84 8.82
N CYS A 90 -4.70 -0.30 7.92
CA CYS A 90 -4.74 1.14 7.65
C CYS A 90 -4.97 1.98 8.92
N GLN A 91 -5.81 1.51 9.84
CA GLN A 91 -6.06 2.22 11.12
C GLN A 91 -4.84 2.28 12.04
N GLU A 92 -3.92 1.32 11.93
CA GLU A 92 -2.70 1.28 12.72
C GLU A 92 -1.69 2.29 12.17
N VAL A 93 -1.55 2.35 10.85
CA VAL A 93 -0.74 3.38 10.18
C VAL A 93 -1.28 4.78 10.47
N ALA A 94 -2.59 4.98 10.35
CA ALA A 94 -3.22 6.27 10.63
C ALA A 94 -3.03 6.72 12.09
N ARG A 95 -3.07 5.77 13.04
CA ARG A 95 -2.80 6.06 14.45
C ARG A 95 -1.32 6.40 14.66
N TRP A 96 -0.41 5.57 14.14
CA TRP A 96 1.02 5.80 14.23
C TRP A 96 1.40 7.18 13.67
N TRP A 97 0.85 7.56 12.52
CA TRP A 97 1.08 8.88 11.92
C TRP A 97 0.59 10.01 12.83
N LYS A 98 -0.62 9.89 13.40
CA LYS A 98 -1.14 10.89 14.34
C LYS A 98 -0.29 10.99 15.60
N ASP A 99 0.30 9.91 16.07
CA ASP A 99 1.04 9.91 17.33
C ASP A 99 2.47 10.49 17.15
N HIS A 100 3.06 10.40 15.95
CA HIS A 100 4.43 10.82 15.68
C HIS A 100 4.54 12.11 14.84
N TYR A 101 3.51 12.43 14.06
CA TYR A 101 3.57 13.43 12.99
C TYR A 101 2.35 14.36 12.97
N SER A 102 1.63 14.52 14.10
CA SER A 102 0.34 15.24 14.19
C SER A 102 0.33 16.69 13.70
N GLU A 103 1.50 17.34 13.68
CA GLU A 103 1.69 18.74 13.30
C GLU A 103 2.46 18.89 11.98
N SER A 104 2.91 17.78 11.38
CA SER A 104 3.60 17.81 10.08
C SER A 104 2.59 17.62 8.94
N TRP A 105 2.73 18.44 7.88
CA TRP A 105 1.90 18.36 6.67
C TRP A 105 0.40 18.51 6.95
N VAL A 106 0.05 19.43 7.85
CA VAL A 106 -1.35 19.76 8.16
C VAL A 106 -1.88 20.76 7.13
N GLU A 107 -2.91 20.33 6.41
CA GLU A 107 -3.65 21.14 5.44
C GLU A 107 -4.96 21.66 6.05
N GLU A 108 -5.17 22.99 6.07
CA GLU A 108 -6.42 23.60 6.56
C GLU A 108 -7.52 23.73 5.50
N TRP A 109 -8.43 22.75 5.42
CA TRP A 109 -9.51 22.81 4.43
C TRP A 109 -10.57 23.91 4.69
N PRO A 110 -11.06 24.61 3.63
CA PRO A 110 -10.71 24.42 2.22
C PRO A 110 -9.43 25.18 1.82
N ASN A 111 -8.38 24.45 1.43
CA ASN A 111 -7.14 25.04 0.87
C ASN A 111 -7.26 25.35 -0.63
N ILE A 112 -8.46 25.76 -1.07
CA ILE A 112 -8.68 26.14 -2.47
C ILE A 112 -7.99 27.51 -2.66
N ARG A 113 -6.74 27.48 -3.11
CA ARG A 113 -6.16 28.63 -3.83
C ARG A 113 -6.66 28.49 -5.27
N MET A 114 -7.61 29.35 -5.65
CA MET A 114 -7.91 29.60 -7.06
C MET A 114 -6.71 30.26 -7.73
#